data_AF-A0A832VBJ4-F1
#
_entry.id   AF-A0A832VBJ4-F1
#
_cell.length_a   1.000
_cell.length_b   1.000
_cell.length_c   1.000
_cell.angle_alpha   90.00
_cell.angle_beta   90.00
_cell.angle_gamma   90.00
#
_symmetry.space_group_name_H-M   'P 1'
#
loop_
_entity.id
_entity.type
_entity.pdbx_description
1 polymer ?
#
loop_
_entity_poly.entity_id
_entity_poly.type
_entity_poly.pdbx_seq_one_letter_code
_entity_poly.pdbx_strand_id
1 'polypeptide(L)'
;ESHGQDIRALVVDGEVVAAMRRKAHGSEFRSNFHLGGSVESVEISQRQSEIACLAAKTLGLDFAGVDMLESRSGPLVLEVNSSPGLEGIESACGKIVAGKVAELLDRRLREAQSVDEPPRAIEDSTESGEHSPAYD
;
A
#
# COMPACT_ATOMS: atom_id res chain seq x y z
N GLU A 1 -28.78 0.53 -2.76
CA GLU A 1 -27.65 0.26 -1.84
C GLU A 1 -27.16 -1.16 -2.08
N SER A 2 -25.90 -1.45 -1.75
CA SER A 2 -25.21 -2.67 -2.15
C SER A 2 -25.91 -3.90 -1.56
N HIS A 3 -26.25 -4.87 -2.40
CA HIS A 3 -27.08 -6.02 -2.01
C HIS A 3 -26.25 -7.06 -1.26
N GLY A 4 -25.70 -6.69 -0.09
CA GLY A 4 -24.78 -7.51 0.69
C GLY A 4 -23.43 -7.74 0.01
N GLN A 5 -22.95 -6.75 -0.76
CA GLN A 5 -21.69 -6.81 -1.49
C GLN A 5 -20.82 -5.59 -1.18
N ASP A 6 -19.52 -5.82 -1.09
CA ASP A 6 -18.52 -4.76 -0.94
C ASP A 6 -17.26 -5.09 -1.76
N ILE A 7 -16.51 -4.04 -2.10
CA ILE A 7 -15.19 -4.16 -2.71
C ILE A 7 -14.14 -3.99 -1.63
N ARG A 8 -13.27 -4.98 -1.47
CA ARG A 8 -12.04 -4.86 -0.69
C ARG A 8 -10.88 -4.60 -1.63
N ALA A 9 -10.19 -3.48 -1.42
CA ALA A 9 -8.94 -3.14 -2.10
C ALA A 9 -7.78 -3.23 -1.10
N LEU A 10 -6.69 -3.90 -1.48
CA LEU A 10 -5.42 -3.85 -0.75
C LEU A 10 -4.55 -2.74 -1.34
N VAL A 11 -4.26 -1.75 -0.51
CA VAL A 11 -3.33 -0.65 -0.81
C VAL A 11 -1.98 -1.00 -0.21
N VAL A 12 -0.93 -0.93 -1.03
CA VAL A 12 0.47 -1.01 -0.62
C VAL A 12 1.18 0.18 -1.24
N ASP A 13 1.84 0.99 -0.42
CA ASP A 13 2.67 2.12 -0.85
C ASP A 13 1.94 3.12 -1.76
N GLY A 14 0.66 3.37 -1.48
CA GLY A 14 -0.16 4.29 -2.26
C GLY A 14 -0.70 3.72 -3.57
N GLU A 15 -0.56 2.41 -3.81
CA GLU A 15 -1.12 1.73 -4.98
C GLU A 15 -2.07 0.59 -4.59
N VAL A 16 -3.18 0.43 -5.32
CA VAL A 16 -4.03 -0.76 -5.16
C VAL A 16 -3.40 -1.95 -5.88
N VAL A 17 -2.84 -2.88 -5.11
CA VAL A 17 -2.14 -4.05 -5.66
C VAL A 17 -3.08 -5.23 -5.94
N ALA A 18 -4.20 -5.31 -5.22
CA ALA A 18 -5.23 -6.33 -5.40
C ALA A 18 -6.60 -5.80 -5.00
N ALA A 19 -7.65 -6.27 -5.67
CA ALA A 19 -9.03 -5.96 -5.31
C ALA A 19 -9.92 -7.18 -5.51
N MET A 20 -10.86 -7.38 -4.59
CA MET A 20 -11.88 -8.42 -4.70
C MET A 20 -13.25 -7.86 -4.34
N ARG A 21 -14.28 -8.48 -4.91
CA ARG A 21 -15.66 -8.32 -4.45
C ARG A 21 -15.96 -9.42 -3.44
N ARG A 22 -16.50 -9.02 -2.29
CA ARG A 22 -17.05 -9.94 -1.29
C ARG A 22 -18.56 -9.91 -1.38
N LYS A 23 -19.18 -11.09 -1.29
CA LYS A 23 -20.64 -11.24 -1.23
C LYS A 23 -21.04 -12.07 -0.03
N ALA A 24 -21.89 -11.51 0.83
CA ALA A 24 -22.49 -12.25 1.92
C ALA A 24 -23.48 -13.30 1.37
N HIS A 25 -23.48 -14.49 1.96
CA HIS A 25 -24.53 -15.48 1.74
C HIS A 25 -25.54 -15.40 2.90
N GLY A 26 -26.83 -15.23 2.58
CA GLY A 26 -27.92 -15.17 3.56
C GLY A 26 -28.33 -13.75 3.97
N SER A 27 -29.16 -13.64 5.03
CA SER A 27 -29.69 -12.37 5.56
C SER A 27 -28.73 -11.66 6.52
N GLU A 28 -27.54 -12.20 6.76
CA GLU A 28 -26.55 -11.59 7.64
C GLU A 28 -25.63 -10.65 6.85
N PHE A 29 -25.77 -9.35 7.13
CA PHE A 29 -24.98 -8.25 6.58
C PHE A 29 -23.48 -8.28 7.00
N ARG A 30 -23.07 -9.26 7.82
CA ARG A 30 -21.70 -9.39 8.33
C ARG A 30 -20.92 -10.34 7.42
N SER A 31 -20.35 -9.79 6.35
CA SER A 31 -19.51 -10.46 5.34
C SER A 31 -18.12 -10.88 5.86
N ASN A 32 -18.06 -11.42 7.08
CA ASN A 32 -16.83 -12.06 7.56
C ASN A 32 -16.60 -13.32 6.72
N PHE A 33 -15.55 -13.27 5.89
CA PHE A 33 -15.05 -14.31 4.99
C PHE A 33 -15.12 -15.74 5.56
N HIS A 34 -14.97 -15.93 6.87
CA HIS A 34 -15.06 -17.24 7.53
C HIS A 34 -16.47 -17.86 7.59
N LEU A 35 -17.53 -17.15 7.21
CA LEU A 35 -18.93 -17.62 7.31
C LEU A 35 -19.53 -18.11 5.97
N GLY A 36 -18.70 -18.35 4.95
CA GLY A 36 -19.16 -18.93 3.68
C GLY A 36 -19.60 -17.91 2.62
N GLY A 37 -19.13 -16.66 2.72
CA GLY A 37 -19.25 -15.65 1.66
C GLY A 37 -18.43 -16.01 0.42
N SER A 38 -18.86 -15.61 -0.78
CA SER A 38 -18.06 -15.80 -1.99
C SER A 38 -17.11 -14.62 -2.21
N VAL A 39 -15.91 -14.89 -2.71
CA VAL A 39 -14.92 -13.89 -3.13
C VAL A 39 -14.59 -14.06 -4.59
N GLU A 40 -14.49 -12.95 -5.32
CA GLU A 40 -14.07 -12.94 -6.73
C GLU A 40 -13.15 -11.75 -6.99
N SER A 41 -12.15 -11.92 -7.87
CA SER A 41 -11.32 -10.80 -8.32
C SER A 41 -12.19 -9.74 -9.01
N VAL A 42 -11.87 -8.47 -8.78
CA VAL A 42 -12.54 -7.37 -9.49
C VAL A 42 -11.50 -6.49 -10.16
N GLU A 43 -11.81 -6.02 -11.36
CA GLU A 43 -11.09 -4.91 -11.96
C GLU A 43 -11.51 -3.62 -11.25
N ILE A 44 -10.60 -3.03 -10.50
CA ILE A 44 -10.88 -1.81 -9.75
C ILE A 44 -10.94 -0.61 -10.70
N SER A 45 -12.00 0.18 -10.61
CA SER A 45 -12.09 1.42 -11.37
C SER A 45 -11.06 2.45 -10.88
N GLN A 46 -10.66 3.36 -11.77
CA GLN A 46 -9.75 4.46 -11.42
C GLN A 46 -10.24 5.22 -10.18
N ARG A 47 -11.52 5.56 -10.11
CA ARG A 47 -12.11 6.31 -8.99
C ARG A 47 -12.10 5.52 -7.68
N GLN A 48 -12.32 4.20 -7.72
CA GLN A 48 -12.19 3.33 -6.54
C GLN A 48 -10.74 3.26 -6.07
N SER A 49 -9.78 3.15 -6.99
CA SER A 49 -8.35 3.14 -6.66
C SER A 49 -7.92 4.45 -6.00
N GLU A 50 -8.28 5.59 -6.59
CA GLU A 50 -7.98 6.91 -6.05
C GLU A 50 -8.53 7.09 -4.63
N ILE A 51 -9.78 6.67 -4.39
CA ILE A 51 -10.43 6.77 -3.09
C ILE A 51 -9.80 5.82 -2.07
N ALA A 52 -9.45 4.59 -2.45
CA ALA A 52 -8.77 3.65 -1.58
C ALA A 52 -7.38 4.17 -1.15
N CYS A 53 -6.57 4.63 -2.10
CA CYS A 53 -5.25 5.19 -1.81
C CYS A 53 -5.34 6.46 -0.96
N LEU A 54 -6.31 7.34 -1.23
CA LEU A 54 -6.55 8.53 -0.43
C LEU A 54 -6.96 8.18 1.01
N ALA A 55 -7.82 7.18 1.20
CA ALA A 55 -8.25 6.73 2.53
C ALA A 55 -7.06 6.21 3.35
N ALA A 56 -6.23 5.33 2.76
CA ALA A 56 -5.03 4.80 3.41
C ALA A 56 -4.04 5.93 3.76
N LYS A 57 -3.76 6.83 2.80
CA LYS A 57 -2.89 8.00 3.00
C LYS A 57 -3.39 8.92 4.11
N THR A 58 -4.69 9.19 4.17
CA THR A 58 -5.30 10.07 5.17
C THR A 58 -5.10 9.52 6.59
N LEU A 59 -5.03 8.19 6.73
CA LEU A 59 -4.77 7.51 8.00
C LEU A 59 -3.27 7.24 8.25
N GLY A 60 -2.38 7.66 7.35
CA GLY A 60 -0.94 7.40 7.46
C GLY A 60 -0.57 5.92 7.34
N LEU A 61 -1.36 5.13 6.60
CA LEU A 61 -1.14 3.69 6.42
C LEU A 61 -0.48 3.44 5.06
N ASP A 62 0.73 2.88 5.10
CA ASP A 62 1.45 2.42 3.89
C ASP A 62 0.96 1.05 3.40
N PHE A 63 0.27 0.29 4.26
CA PHE A 63 -0.38 -0.96 3.94
C PHE A 63 -1.75 -1.00 4.61
N ALA A 64 -2.82 -1.19 3.82
CA ALA A 64 -4.18 -1.20 4.33
C ALA A 64 -5.12 -2.02 3.44
N GLY A 65 -6.15 -2.59 4.06
CA GLY A 65 -7.35 -3.06 3.37
C GLY A 65 -8.44 -2.00 3.46
N VAL A 66 -8.92 -1.54 2.32
CA VAL A 66 -9.99 -0.53 2.24
C VAL A 66 -11.24 -1.17 1.67
N ASP A 67 -12.33 -1.11 2.43
CA ASP A 67 -13.62 -1.64 2.01
C ASP A 67 -14.51 -0.52 1.51
N MET A 68 -15.18 -0.77 0.39
CA MET A 68 -16.00 0.21 -0.29
C MET A 68 -17.33 -0.39 -0.72
N LEU A 69 -18.40 0.40 -0.62
CA LEU A 69 -19.65 0.14 -1.31
C LEU A 69 -19.68 0.83 -2.65
N GLU A 70 -20.28 0.16 -3.63
CA GLU A 70 -20.69 0.78 -4.87
C GLU A 70 -22.00 1.53 -4.67
N SER A 71 -22.02 2.79 -5.08
CA SER A 71 -23.21 3.62 -5.07
C SER A 71 -23.33 4.40 -6.38
N ARG A 72 -24.51 4.96 -6.63
CA ARG A 72 -24.76 5.77 -7.84
C ARG A 72 -23.92 7.05 -7.89
N SER A 73 -23.51 7.59 -6.74
CA SER A 73 -22.70 8.80 -6.64
C SER A 73 -21.18 8.54 -6.65
N GLY A 74 -20.76 7.27 -6.67
CA GLY A 74 -19.37 6.84 -6.60
C GLY A 74 -19.13 5.86 -5.45
N PRO A 75 -17.88 5.41 -5.25
CA PRO A 75 -17.56 4.48 -4.18
C PRO A 75 -17.60 5.18 -2.81
N LEU A 76 -18.12 4.48 -1.81
CA LEU A 76 -18.24 4.95 -0.43
C LEU A 76 -17.35 4.08 0.45
N VAL A 77 -16.39 4.68 1.18
CA VAL A 77 -15.52 3.95 2.10
C VAL A 77 -16.31 3.51 3.33
N LEU A 78 -16.19 2.24 3.71
CA LEU A 78 -16.83 1.64 4.88
C LEU A 78 -15.86 1.46 6.05
N GLU A 79 -14.75 0.76 5.80
CA GLU A 79 -13.71 0.51 6.78
C GLU A 79 -12.33 0.61 6.13
N VAL A 80 -11.35 0.97 6.94
CA VAL A 80 -9.94 0.86 6.60
C VAL A 80 -9.26 0.05 7.69
N ASN A 81 -8.66 -1.08 7.30
CA ASN A 81 -8.01 -2.02 8.19
C ASN A 81 -6.48 -1.95 8.00
N SER A 82 -5.75 -1.66 9.07
CA SER A 82 -4.27 -1.56 9.07
C SER A 82 -3.54 -2.91 9.11
N SER A 83 -4.27 -4.01 9.36
CA SER A 83 -3.74 -5.37 9.34
C SER A 83 -4.69 -6.31 8.58
N PRO A 84 -4.83 -6.11 7.25
CA PRO A 84 -5.76 -6.90 6.46
C PRO A 84 -5.23 -8.32 6.23
N GLY A 85 -6.14 -9.30 6.22
CA GLY A 85 -5.81 -10.67 5.81
C GLY A 85 -5.56 -10.78 4.30
N LEU A 86 -4.62 -11.66 3.92
CA LEU A 86 -4.17 -11.83 2.53
C LEU A 86 -4.76 -13.06 1.83
N GLU A 87 -4.98 -14.16 2.55
CA GLU A 87 -5.30 -15.48 1.98
C GLU A 87 -6.46 -15.45 0.96
N GLY A 88 -7.58 -14.85 1.34
CA GLY A 88 -8.78 -14.82 0.49
C GLY A 88 -8.59 -13.98 -0.79
N ILE A 89 -7.92 -12.83 -0.69
CA ILE A 89 -7.74 -11.93 -1.84
C ILE A 89 -6.61 -12.39 -2.76
N GLU A 90 -5.51 -12.94 -2.22
CA GLU A 90 -4.44 -13.52 -3.02
C GLU A 90 -4.95 -14.72 -3.82
N SER A 91 -5.75 -15.59 -3.18
CA SER A 91 -6.39 -16.72 -3.85
C SER A 91 -7.36 -16.27 -4.95
N ALA A 92 -8.19 -15.26 -4.68
CA ALA A 92 -9.13 -14.73 -5.67
C ALA A 92 -8.42 -14.03 -6.85
N CYS A 93 -7.33 -13.31 -6.59
CA CYS A 93 -6.63 -12.51 -7.61
C CYS A 93 -5.52 -13.26 -8.34
N GLY A 94 -5.04 -14.39 -7.79
CA GLY A 94 -3.84 -15.06 -8.28
C GLY A 94 -2.58 -14.19 -8.13
N LYS A 95 -2.53 -13.33 -7.09
CA LYS A 95 -1.45 -12.37 -6.85
C LYS A 95 -0.74 -12.67 -5.53
N ILE A 96 0.56 -12.40 -5.47
CA ILE A 96 1.37 -12.49 -4.26
C ILE A 96 1.56 -11.07 -3.69
N VAL A 97 0.58 -10.61 -2.93
CA VAL A 97 0.60 -9.30 -2.25
C VAL A 97 1.64 -9.26 -1.15
N ALA A 98 1.89 -10.38 -0.46
CA ALA A 98 2.93 -10.48 0.55
C ALA A 98 4.32 -10.03 0.03
N GLY A 99 4.63 -10.30 -1.24
CA GLY A 99 5.87 -9.85 -1.89
C GLY A 99 5.96 -8.33 -1.99
N LYS A 100 4.85 -7.66 -2.34
CA LYS A 100 4.77 -6.19 -2.38
C LYS A 100 4.95 -5.55 -1.01
N VAL A 101 4.40 -6.16 0.02
CA VAL A 101 4.60 -5.70 1.41
C VAL A 101 6.07 -5.88 1.82
N ALA A 102 6.70 -7.00 1.47
CA ALA A 102 8.12 -7.22 1.74
C ALA A 102 9.03 -6.20 1.03
N GLU A 103 8.74 -5.88 -0.24
CA GLU A 103 9.43 -4.82 -1.01
C GLU A 103 9.32 -3.45 -0.31
N LEU A 104 8.11 -3.09 0.16
CA LEU A 104 7.88 -1.87 0.94
C LEU A 104 8.72 -1.85 2.23
N LEU A 105 8.72 -2.94 3.00
CA LEU A 105 9.46 -3.02 4.26
C LEU A 105 10.98 -2.94 4.05
N ASP A 106 11.53 -3.63 3.03
CA ASP A 106 12.95 -3.54 2.70
C ASP A 106 13.35 -2.10 2.34
N ARG A 107 12.53 -1.42 1.52
CA ARG A 107 12.78 -0.02 1.17
C ARG A 107 12.75 0.90 2.40
N ARG A 108 11.75 0.77 3.27
CA ARG A 108 11.64 1.56 4.51
C ARG A 108 12.81 1.31 5.46
N LEU A 109 13.29 0.08 5.55
CA LEU A 109 14.47 -0.26 6.36
C LEU A 109 15.72 0.45 5.83
N ARG A 110 15.94 0.43 4.51
CA ARG A 110 17.07 1.15 3.89
C ARG A 110 16.99 2.65 4.08
N GLU A 111 15.81 3.23 3.93
CA GLU A 111 15.56 4.66 4.18
C GLU A 111 15.90 5.02 5.63
N ALA A 112 15.42 4.24 6.61
CA ALA A 112 15.73 4.45 8.02
C ALA A 112 17.24 4.36 8.32
N GLN A 113 17.95 3.40 7.72
CA GLN A 113 19.41 3.27 7.87
C GLN A 113 20.18 4.44 7.26
N SER A 114 19.69 5.02 6.16
CA SER A 114 20.34 6.15 5.49
C SER A 114 20.23 7.47 6.26
N VAL A 115 19.25 7.59 7.17
CA VAL A 115 19.07 8.76 8.03
C VAL A 115 20.03 8.74 9.23
N ASP A 116 20.47 7.54 9.65
CA ASP A 116 21.41 7.34 10.76
C ASP A 116 22.89 7.39 10.35
N GLU A 117 23.22 7.42 9.04
CA GLU A 117 24.61 7.59 8.58
C GLU A 117 25.02 9.06 8.70
N PRO A 118 26.02 9.43 9.54
CA PRO A 118 26.46 10.82 9.63
C PRO A 118 26.95 11.30 8.25
N PRO A 119 26.75 12.59 7.90
CA PRO A 119 27.21 13.10 6.61
C PRO A 119 28.69 12.78 6.44
N ARG A 120 29.03 12.07 5.35
CA ARG A 120 30.41 11.73 5.04
C ARG A 120 31.22 13.02 5.02
N ALA A 121 32.27 13.06 5.83
CA ALA A 121 33.20 14.17 5.83
C ALA A 121 33.69 14.36 4.39
N ILE A 122 33.52 15.57 3.87
CA ILE A 122 34.14 15.98 2.63
C ILE A 122 35.65 15.94 2.92
N GLU A 123 36.36 14.95 2.37
CA GLU A 123 37.81 14.94 2.43
C GLU A 123 38.31 16.13 1.62
N ASP A 124 38.71 17.17 2.33
CA ASP A 124 39.33 18.37 1.77
C ASP A 124 40.70 17.95 1.23
N SER A 125 40.76 17.68 -0.07
CA SER A 125 41.99 17.42 -0.80
C SER A 125 42.80 18.71 -0.89
N THR A 126 43.44 19.10 0.21
CA THR A 126 44.51 20.08 0.21
C THR A 126 45.76 19.40 -0.36
N GLU A 127 45.87 19.40 -1.69
CA GLU A 127 47.15 19.23 -2.36
C GLU A 127 48.08 20.35 -1.89
N SER A 128 49.05 19.99 -1.06
CA SER A 128 50.21 20.79 -0.71
C SER A 128 51.13 20.84 -1.93
N GLY A 129 50.80 21.72 -2.88
CA GLY A 129 51.72 22.12 -3.93
C GLY A 129 52.81 23.02 -3.34
N GLU A 130 53.99 22.44 -3.12
CA GLU A 130 55.18 23.16 -2.67
C GLU A 130 55.52 24.33 -3.60
N HIS A 131 55.64 25.49 -2.97
CA HIS A 131 56.06 26.75 -3.56
C HIS A 131 57.57 26.73 -3.78
N SER A 132 58.04 26.91 -5.02
CA SER A 132 59.45 27.20 -5.31
C SER A 132 59.56 28.60 -5.92
N PRO A 133 60.21 29.57 -5.27
CA PRO A 133 60.49 30.87 -5.86
C PRO A 133 61.86 30.84 -6.54
N ALA A 134 61.93 31.31 -7.78
CA ALA A 134 63.20 31.75 -8.37
C ALA A 134 62.95 32.97 -9.25
N TYR A 135 63.52 34.08 -8.82
CA TYR A 135 63.71 35.31 -9.59
C TYR A 135 64.86 35.09 -10.59
N ASP A 136 64.63 35.33 -11.88
CA ASP A 136 65.26 36.38 -12.72
C ASP A 136 64.68 36.32 -14.15
#